data_AF-A0A5C3LDW8-F1
#
_entry.id   AF-A0A5C3LDW8-F1
#
_cell.length_a   1.000
_cell.length_b   1.000
_cell.length_c   1.000
_cell.angle_alpha   90.00
_cell.angle_beta   90.00
_cell.angle_gamma   90.00
#
_symmetry.space_group_name_H-M   'P 1'
#
loop_
_entity.id
_entity.type
_entity.pdbx_description
1 polymer ?
#
loop_
_entity_poly.entity_id
_entity_poly.type
_entity_poly.pdbx_seq_one_letter_code
_entity_poly.pdbx_strand_id
1 'polypeptide(L)'
;KKEMQWHRWSTEIIPALLPIFLELLHLSDNLCTISHLQQECECGSNIKDLRVVCVSFGGLETQLICSCSAAIQLLCIGFFPASPLHPTLAVDVNMLDFVNELFVCGAPNNTAWCNALEEFLRQCKYQLDKGHVL
;
A
#
# COMPACT_ATOMS: atom_id res chain seq x y z
N LYS A 1 -7.75 -9.56 -22.23
CA LYS A 1 -7.21 -9.87 -20.86
C LYS A 1 -6.90 -8.59 -20.07
N LYS A 2 -6.10 -7.65 -20.58
CA LYS A 2 -5.86 -6.34 -19.92
C LYS A 2 -7.13 -5.51 -19.72
N GLU A 3 -7.97 -5.40 -20.76
CA GLU A 3 -9.22 -4.61 -20.68
C GLU A 3 -10.19 -5.14 -19.62
N MET A 4 -10.34 -6.46 -19.50
CA MET A 4 -11.18 -7.05 -18.45
C MET A 4 -10.64 -6.82 -17.03
N GLN A 5 -9.31 -6.79 -16.87
CA GLN A 5 -8.71 -6.45 -15.58
C GLN A 5 -8.92 -4.98 -15.25
N TRP A 6 -8.67 -4.09 -16.21
CA TRP A 6 -8.93 -2.65 -16.06
C TRP A 6 -10.39 -2.37 -15.70
N HIS A 7 -11.33 -2.99 -16.40
CA HIS A 7 -12.75 -2.82 -16.13
C HIS A 7 -13.06 -3.20 -14.67
N ARG A 8 -12.59 -4.34 -14.18
CA ARG A 8 -12.83 -4.75 -12.79
C ARG A 8 -12.17 -3.83 -11.78
N TRP A 9 -10.97 -3.34 -12.08
CA TRP A 9 -10.31 -2.33 -11.24
C TRP A 9 -11.19 -1.09 -11.09
N SER A 10 -11.67 -0.53 -12.20
CA SER A 10 -12.41 0.74 -12.17
C SER A 10 -13.83 0.59 -11.64
N THR A 11 -14.51 -0.53 -11.90
CA THR A 11 -15.93 -0.70 -11.54
C THR A 11 -16.17 -1.39 -10.21
N GLU A 12 -15.26 -2.26 -9.77
CA GLU A 12 -15.48 -3.12 -8.59
C GLU A 12 -14.48 -2.81 -7.49
N ILE A 13 -13.17 -2.95 -7.78
CA ILE A 13 -12.15 -2.97 -6.73
C ILE A 13 -11.83 -1.57 -6.20
N ILE A 14 -11.44 -0.63 -7.05
CA ILE A 14 -11.05 0.73 -6.60
C ILE A 14 -12.20 1.41 -5.86
N PRO A 15 -13.46 1.39 -6.35
CA PRO A 15 -14.57 1.97 -5.61
C PRO A 15 -14.78 1.35 -4.22
N ALA A 16 -14.59 0.04 -4.08
CA ALA A 16 -14.71 -0.66 -2.79
C ALA A 16 -13.56 -0.36 -1.84
N LEU A 17 -12.35 -0.15 -2.37
CA LEU A 17 -11.15 0.15 -1.58
C LEU A 17 -11.08 1.62 -1.13
N LEU A 18 -11.64 2.54 -1.91
CA LEU A 18 -11.57 3.98 -1.64
C LEU A 18 -12.01 4.39 -0.21
N PRO A 19 -13.18 3.97 0.30
CA PRO A 19 -13.59 4.36 1.66
C PRO A 19 -12.61 3.84 2.73
N ILE A 20 -12.09 2.63 2.55
CA ILE A 20 -11.13 2.01 3.47
C ILE A 20 -9.80 2.76 3.45
N PHE A 21 -9.33 3.13 2.26
CA PHE A 21 -8.12 3.91 2.11
C PHE A 21 -8.24 5.28 2.79
N LEU A 22 -9.37 5.96 2.63
CA LEU A 22 -9.63 7.25 3.30
C LEU A 22 -9.69 7.10 4.83
N GLU A 23 -10.28 6.01 5.33
CA GLU A 23 -10.30 5.70 6.77
C GLU A 23 -8.89 5.43 7.31
N LEU A 24 -8.09 4.64 6.58
CA LEU A 24 -6.69 4.39 6.93
C LEU A 24 -5.91 5.70 6.99
N LEU A 25 -6.03 6.58 5.99
CA LEU A 25 -5.38 7.89 5.98
C LEU A 25 -5.74 8.73 7.20
N HIS A 26 -7.02 8.72 7.59
CA HIS A 26 -7.50 9.45 8.75
C HIS A 26 -6.92 8.90 10.07
N LEU A 27 -6.86 7.58 10.23
CA LEU A 27 -6.43 6.92 11.47
C LEU A 27 -4.90 6.89 11.65
N SER A 28 -4.16 6.79 10.56
CA SER A 28 -2.71 6.55 10.57
C SER A 28 -1.84 7.82 10.60
N ASP A 29 -2.46 9.00 10.70
CA ASP A 29 -1.80 10.31 10.55
C ASP A 29 -0.97 10.37 9.25
N ASN A 30 -1.65 10.20 8.09
CA ASN A 30 -1.03 10.08 6.77
C ASN A 30 -0.06 8.90 6.65
N LEU A 31 -0.50 7.70 7.05
CA LEU A 31 0.21 6.42 6.90
C LEU A 31 1.51 6.28 7.70
N CYS A 32 1.82 7.26 8.58
CA CYS A 32 2.95 7.22 9.51
C CYS A 32 2.87 6.05 10.50
N THR A 33 1.67 5.64 10.89
CA THR A 33 1.43 4.52 11.80
C THR A 33 0.41 3.58 11.19
N ILE A 34 0.85 2.42 10.71
CA ILE A 34 -0.06 1.40 10.16
C ILE A 34 -0.94 0.88 11.30
N SER A 35 -2.17 1.37 11.34
CA SER A 35 -3.22 0.82 12.18
C SER A 35 -3.88 -0.30 11.37
N HIS A 36 -3.65 -1.55 11.77
CA HIS A 36 -4.33 -2.68 11.14
C HIS A 36 -5.83 -2.57 11.43
N LEU A 37 -6.63 -2.34 10.40
CA LEU A 37 -8.08 -2.45 10.49
C LEU A 37 -8.42 -3.94 10.61
N GLN A 38 -9.07 -4.34 11.70
CA GLN A 38 -9.53 -5.72 11.85
C GLN A 38 -10.67 -5.98 10.85
N GLN A 39 -10.41 -6.80 9.83
CA GLN A 39 -11.42 -7.20 8.86
C GLN A 39 -11.49 -8.72 8.77
N GLU A 40 -12.46 -9.29 9.50
CA GLU A 40 -12.82 -10.69 9.37
C GLU A 40 -13.82 -10.86 8.23
N CYS A 41 -13.58 -11.83 7.36
CA CYS A 41 -14.56 -12.16 6.33
C CYS A 41 -15.65 -13.09 6.89
N GLU A 42 -16.91 -12.81 6.54
CA GLU A 42 -18.08 -13.64 6.90
C GLU A 42 -18.29 -14.86 5.99
N CYS A 43 -17.40 -15.05 5.02
CA CYS A 43 -17.35 -16.22 4.18
C CYS A 43 -17.08 -17.46 5.04
N GLY A 44 -18.10 -18.31 5.22
CA GLY A 44 -17.93 -19.58 5.91
C GLY A 44 -16.74 -20.39 5.38
N SER A 45 -16.20 -21.26 6.22
CA SER A 45 -14.90 -21.97 6.13
C SER A 45 -14.62 -22.84 4.89
N ASN A 46 -15.38 -22.70 3.80
CA ASN A 46 -15.21 -23.42 2.54
C ASN A 46 -14.37 -22.68 1.49
N ILE A 47 -14.04 -21.41 1.72
CA ILE A 47 -13.27 -20.59 0.77
C ILE A 47 -11.76 -20.74 1.04
N LYS A 48 -10.97 -20.84 -0.03
CA LYS A 48 -9.51 -21.02 0.04
C LYS A 48 -8.83 -19.70 0.36
N ASP A 49 -7.85 -19.77 1.25
CA ASP A 49 -6.92 -18.68 1.48
C ASP A 49 -5.91 -18.56 0.34
N LEU A 50 -5.58 -17.32 0.01
CA LEU A 50 -4.50 -16.95 -0.88
C LEU A 50 -3.25 -16.67 -0.07
N ARG A 51 -2.13 -17.23 -0.51
CA ARG A 51 -0.80 -16.81 -0.07
C ARG A 51 -0.39 -15.62 -0.90
N VAL A 52 -0.24 -14.47 -0.26
CA VAL A 52 0.14 -13.21 -0.91
C VAL A 52 1.50 -12.76 -0.37
N VAL A 53 2.47 -12.58 -1.25
CA VAL A 53 3.75 -11.98 -0.90
C VAL A 53 3.56 -10.47 -0.78
N CYS A 54 3.86 -9.91 0.38
CA CYS A 54 3.71 -8.51 0.70
C CYS A 54 5.11 -7.87 0.75
N VAL A 55 5.31 -6.81 -0.03
CA VAL A 55 6.60 -6.11 -0.16
C VAL A 55 6.51 -4.77 0.55
N SER A 56 7.41 -4.53 1.50
CA SER A 56 7.55 -3.26 2.22
C SER A 56 9.01 -2.80 2.26
N PHE A 57 9.27 -1.59 2.77
CA PHE A 57 10.64 -1.11 3.01
C PHE A 57 11.42 -2.01 4.00
N GLY A 58 10.71 -2.71 4.89
CA GLY A 58 11.31 -3.63 5.87
C GLY A 58 11.65 -5.01 5.31
N GLY A 59 11.16 -5.37 4.12
CA GLY A 59 11.43 -6.66 3.48
C GLY A 59 10.21 -7.31 2.84
N LEU A 60 10.28 -8.63 2.67
CA LEU A 60 9.20 -9.44 2.10
C LEU A 60 8.57 -10.31 3.19
N GLU A 61 7.24 -10.29 3.27
CA GLU A 61 6.45 -11.11 4.18
C GLU A 61 5.37 -11.87 3.39
N THR A 62 4.84 -12.96 3.94
CA THR A 62 3.73 -13.69 3.31
C THR A 62 2.52 -13.65 4.20
N GLN A 63 1.40 -13.17 3.66
CA GLN A 63 0.12 -13.09 4.35
C GLN A 63 -0.85 -14.14 3.80
N LEU A 64 -1.65 -14.71 4.70
CA LEU A 64 -2.77 -15.60 4.38
C LEU A 64 -4.05 -14.77 4.43
N ILE A 65 -4.71 -14.67 3.28
CA ILE A 65 -5.81 -13.74 3.06
C ILE A 65 -6.96 -14.49 2.39
N CYS A 66 -8.21 -14.26 2.79
CA CYS A 66 -9.34 -14.90 2.13
C CYS A 66 -9.43 -14.46 0.66
N SER A 67 -9.58 -15.42 -0.26
CA SER A 67 -9.76 -15.11 -1.69
C SER A 67 -10.98 -14.27 -2.01
N CYS A 68 -12.00 -14.30 -1.15
CA CYS A 68 -13.27 -13.60 -1.29
C CYS A 68 -13.18 -12.07 -1.11
N SER A 69 -12.25 -11.60 -0.28
CA SER A 69 -12.11 -10.20 0.15
C SER A 69 -10.65 -9.76 0.11
N ALA A 70 -9.85 -10.40 -0.74
CA ALA A 70 -8.40 -10.29 -0.68
C ALA A 70 -7.90 -8.85 -0.79
N ALA A 71 -8.45 -8.08 -1.72
CA ALA A 71 -8.07 -6.68 -1.90
C ALA A 71 -8.39 -5.81 -0.67
N ILE A 72 -9.54 -6.05 -0.03
CA ILE A 72 -9.99 -5.34 1.16
C ILE A 72 -9.08 -5.68 2.34
N GLN A 73 -8.90 -6.98 2.61
CA GLN A 73 -8.07 -7.45 3.72
C GLN A 73 -6.62 -6.97 3.60
N LEU A 74 -6.04 -7.02 2.40
CA LEU A 74 -4.71 -6.48 2.13
C LEU A 74 -4.64 -4.98 2.43
N LEU A 75 -5.63 -4.21 1.98
CA LEU A 75 -5.62 -2.77 2.22
C LEU A 75 -5.76 -2.45 3.71
N CYS A 76 -6.62 -3.15 4.43
CA CYS A 76 -6.79 -3.02 5.88
C CYS A 76 -5.49 -3.23 6.67
N ILE A 77 -4.53 -3.99 6.12
CA ILE A 77 -3.20 -4.18 6.72
C ILE A 77 -2.10 -3.33 6.07
N GLY A 78 -2.46 -2.36 5.23
CA GLY A 78 -1.53 -1.39 4.63
C GLY A 78 -0.91 -1.82 3.30
N PHE A 79 -1.44 -2.84 2.63
CA PHE A 79 -0.91 -3.33 1.35
C PHE A 79 -1.92 -3.19 0.20
N PHE A 80 -1.45 -2.75 -0.96
CA PHE A 80 -2.24 -2.70 -2.18
C PHE A 80 -1.98 -3.94 -3.05
N PRO A 81 -3.01 -4.69 -3.47
CA PRO A 81 -2.83 -5.89 -4.29
C PRO A 81 -2.35 -5.57 -5.71
N ALA A 82 -1.45 -6.40 -6.25
CA ALA A 82 -1.01 -6.27 -7.65
C ALA A 82 -2.03 -6.82 -8.67
N SER A 83 -3.12 -7.45 -8.22
CA SER A 83 -4.15 -8.05 -9.06
C SER A 83 -5.51 -8.04 -8.34
N PRO A 84 -6.62 -7.80 -9.05
CA PRO A 84 -7.92 -7.57 -8.44
C PRO A 84 -8.60 -8.83 -7.86
N LEU A 85 -8.26 -10.04 -8.33
CA LEU A 85 -8.99 -11.28 -7.98
C LEU A 85 -8.15 -12.30 -7.23
N HIS A 86 -6.94 -12.54 -7.72
CA HIS A 86 -6.02 -13.51 -7.14
C HIS A 86 -4.65 -12.86 -7.02
N PRO A 87 -4.50 -11.89 -6.09
CA PRO A 87 -3.19 -11.32 -5.81
C PRO A 87 -2.27 -12.43 -5.30
N THR A 88 -1.11 -12.56 -5.95
CA THR A 88 0.03 -13.31 -5.41
C THR A 88 1.08 -12.38 -4.81
N LEU A 89 0.93 -11.09 -5.10
CA LEU A 89 1.83 -10.01 -4.70
C LEU A 89 0.98 -8.82 -4.25
N ALA A 90 1.42 -8.14 -3.20
CA ALA A 90 0.90 -6.86 -2.75
C ALA A 90 2.07 -5.97 -2.33
N VAL A 91 1.89 -4.66 -2.45
CA VAL A 91 2.94 -3.66 -2.18
C VAL A 91 2.45 -2.73 -1.09
N ASP A 92 3.33 -2.39 -0.16
CA ASP A 92 3.05 -1.42 0.91
C ASP A 92 2.58 -0.10 0.30
N VAL A 93 1.46 0.41 0.81
CA VAL A 93 0.88 1.67 0.33
C VAL A 93 1.85 2.84 0.51
N ASN A 94 2.68 2.84 1.56
CA ASN A 94 3.74 3.83 1.76
C ASN A 94 4.83 3.78 0.69
N MET A 95 5.18 2.58 0.23
CA MET A 95 6.12 2.45 -0.89
C MET A 95 5.52 3.00 -2.19
N LEU A 96 4.22 2.78 -2.41
CA LEU A 96 3.53 3.32 -3.59
C LEU A 96 3.48 4.85 -3.55
N ASP A 97 3.22 5.43 -2.38
CA ASP A 97 3.20 6.88 -2.20
C ASP A 97 4.59 7.50 -2.42
N PHE A 98 5.64 6.89 -1.84
CA PHE A 98 7.03 7.27 -2.10
C PHE A 98 7.39 7.25 -3.59
N VAL A 99 7.00 6.19 -4.30
CA VAL A 99 7.26 6.06 -5.74
C VAL A 99 6.51 7.14 -6.52
N ASN A 100 5.28 7.47 -6.13
CA ASN A 100 4.50 8.53 -6.75
C ASN A 100 5.19 9.90 -6.59
N GLU A 101 5.61 10.26 -5.38
CA GLU A 101 6.39 11.48 -5.10
C GLU A 101 7.70 11.48 -5.89
N LEU A 102 8.40 10.34 -5.94
CA LEU A 102 9.62 10.18 -6.72
C LEU A 102 9.39 10.42 -8.22
N PHE A 103 8.28 9.92 -8.79
CA PHE A 103 7.94 10.16 -10.20
C PHE A 103 7.65 11.64 -10.48
N VAL A 104 6.94 12.32 -9.57
CA VAL A 104 6.69 13.77 -9.66
C VAL A 104 8.01 14.55 -9.63
N CYS A 105 8.97 14.13 -8.81
CA CYS A 105 10.28 14.75 -8.69
C CYS A 105 11.33 14.27 -9.71
N GLY A 106 11.03 13.26 -10.54
CA GLY A 106 11.98 12.48 -11.34
C GLY A 106 12.64 13.16 -12.56
N ALA A 107 12.69 14.49 -12.64
CA ALA A 107 13.58 15.17 -13.59
C ALA A 107 15.05 14.97 -13.18
N PRO A 108 16.04 15.01 -14.11
CA PRO A 108 17.34 14.34 -13.94
C PRO A 108 18.32 15.15 -13.08
N ASN A 109 18.03 15.28 -11.79
CA ASN A 109 19.02 15.76 -10.84
C ASN A 109 18.95 14.93 -9.54
N ASN A 110 20.11 14.54 -9.04
CA ASN A 110 20.23 13.84 -7.76
C ASN A 110 19.60 14.66 -6.62
N THR A 111 19.50 15.98 -6.79
CA THR A 111 18.90 16.91 -5.84
C THR A 111 17.39 16.72 -5.68
N ALA A 112 16.64 16.45 -6.76
CA ALA A 112 15.20 16.23 -6.68
C ALA A 112 14.87 14.86 -6.08
N TRP A 113 15.72 13.86 -6.32
CA TRP A 113 15.63 12.57 -5.65
C TRP A 113 15.83 12.72 -4.13
N CYS A 114 16.90 13.40 -3.70
CA CYS A 114 17.14 13.67 -2.28
C CYS A 114 16.02 14.50 -1.65
N ASN A 115 15.51 15.51 -2.35
CA ASN A 115 14.42 16.35 -1.83
C ASN A 115 13.09 15.58 -1.71
N ALA A 116 12.75 14.73 -2.69
CA ALA A 116 11.56 13.88 -2.62
C ALA A 116 11.64 12.89 -1.46
N LEU A 117 12.82 12.28 -1.26
CA LEU A 117 13.07 11.37 -0.15
C LEU A 117 13.02 12.11 1.20
N GLU A 118 13.66 13.27 1.34
CA GLU A 118 13.58 14.09 2.55
C GLU A 118 12.13 14.50 2.86
N GLU A 119 11.36 14.89 1.84
CA GLU A 119 9.96 15.31 1.98
C GLU A 119 9.05 14.13 2.37
N PHE A 120 9.18 12.98 1.71
CA PHE A 120 8.47 11.76 2.06
C PHE A 120 8.79 11.32 3.50
N LEU A 121 10.08 11.26 3.85
CA LEU A 121 10.51 10.91 5.21
C LEU A 121 9.99 11.92 6.26
N ARG A 122 9.97 13.21 5.92
CA ARG A 122 9.39 14.27 6.75
C ARG A 122 7.89 14.08 6.96
N GLN A 123 7.15 13.75 5.90
CA GLN A 123 5.71 13.45 5.99
C GLN A 123 5.47 12.22 6.87
N CYS A 124 6.31 11.20 6.77
CA CYS A 124 6.32 10.02 7.62
C CYS A 124 6.91 10.24 9.05
N LYS A 125 7.22 11.49 9.43
CA LYS A 125 7.88 11.89 10.69
C LYS A 125 9.25 11.25 10.98
N TYR A 126 9.87 10.64 9.99
CA TYR A 126 11.26 10.19 10.05
C TYR A 126 12.17 11.39 9.75
N GLN A 127 12.51 12.18 10.78
CA GLN A 127 13.48 13.26 10.61
C GLN A 127 14.89 12.69 10.52
N LEU A 128 15.57 12.97 9.40
CA LEU A 128 17.02 12.82 9.33
C LEU A 128 17.63 13.95 10.16
N ASP A 129 18.14 13.64 11.35
CA ASP A 129 18.91 14.60 12.13
C ASP A 129 20.14 14.97 11.31
N LYS A 130 20.22 16.23 10.87
CA LYS A 130 21.41 16.75 10.18
C LYS A 130 22.49 16.84 11.25
N GLY A 131 23.20 15.73 11.46
CA GLY A 131 24.35 15.66 12.35
C GLY A 131 25.23 16.88 12.10
N HIS A 132 25.46 17.65 13.16
CA HIS A 132 26.38 18.77 13.16
C HIS A 132 27.71 18.30 12.59
N VAL A 133 28.05 18.76 11.39
CA VAL A 133 29.39 18.61 10.84
C VAL A 133 30.27 19.61 11.58
N LEU A 134 31.07 19.11 12.52
CA LEU A 134 32.26 19.79 13.06
C LEU A 134 33.44 19.57 12.11
#